data_AF-A0A972W387-F1
#
_entry.id   AF-A0A972W387-F1
#
_cell.length_a   1.000
_cell.length_b   1.000
_cell.length_c   1.000
_cell.angle_alpha   90.00
_cell.angle_beta   90.00
_cell.angle_gamma   90.00
#
_symmetry.space_group_name_H-M   'P 1'
#
loop_
_entity.id
_entity.type
_entity.pdbx_description
1 polymer ?
#
loop_
_entity_poly.entity_id
_entity_poly.type
_entity_poly.pdbx_seq_one_letter_code
_entity_poly.pdbx_strand_id
1 'polypeptide(L)'
;MGGLGNQMFQFCTGLNLSKRLNTKFTIDDSFLMSNLTSEHSVKRNLDLEIFNIHSRHFFNGIFRGKINPITRNFNKILPVNLRSYYVEKDFNYDNNILLLNDNTTIEGYWQSYKYFDGIENEIQEAFKFVNELLEQSQNIHKEITNCESVCINVRRADFAVNSFHGTLEIEYYMNAVDLIKSKINSEVHFFIFSDDIDWC
;
A
#
# COMPACT_ATOMS: atom_id res chain seq x y z
N MET A 1 -6.47 -4.53 8.86
CA MET A 1 -5.97 -3.49 7.95
C MET A 1 -4.49 -3.77 7.69
N GLY A 2 -4.03 -3.63 6.44
CA GLY A 2 -2.63 -3.89 6.11
C GLY A 2 -1.70 -2.72 6.45
N GLY A 3 -0.39 -2.95 6.35
CA GLY A 3 0.62 -1.90 6.59
C GLY A 3 0.74 -0.90 5.45
N LEU A 4 1.82 -0.10 5.49
CA LEU A 4 2.15 0.97 4.54
C LEU A 4 1.75 0.69 3.08
N GLY A 5 2.14 -0.47 2.51
CA GLY A 5 1.82 -0.78 1.10
C GLY A 5 0.33 -0.73 0.78
N ASN A 6 -0.52 -1.22 1.69
CA ASN A 6 -1.98 -1.15 1.49
C ASN A 6 -2.50 0.28 1.64
N GLN A 7 -1.92 1.06 2.55
CA GLN A 7 -2.25 2.48 2.70
C GLN A 7 -1.86 3.26 1.43
N MET A 8 -0.75 2.92 0.79
CA MET A 8 -0.32 3.51 -0.49
C MET A 8 -1.32 3.22 -1.62
N PHE A 9 -1.78 1.97 -1.77
CA PHE A 9 -2.81 1.63 -2.77
C PHE A 9 -4.13 2.39 -2.56
N GLN A 10 -4.58 2.48 -1.30
CA GLN A 10 -5.76 3.24 -0.91
C GLN A 10 -5.61 4.73 -1.23
N PHE A 11 -4.44 5.30 -0.91
CA PHE A 11 -4.10 6.69 -1.20
C PHE A 11 -4.14 6.97 -2.71
N CYS A 12 -3.41 6.19 -3.52
CA CYS A 12 -3.33 6.41 -4.96
C CYS A 12 -4.70 6.30 -5.64
N THR A 13 -5.49 5.31 -5.24
CA THR A 13 -6.85 5.12 -5.77
C THR A 13 -7.74 6.33 -5.43
N GLY A 14 -7.74 6.76 -4.18
CA GLY A 14 -8.51 7.93 -3.74
C GLY A 14 -8.06 9.23 -4.41
N LEU A 15 -6.74 9.42 -4.57
CA LEU A 15 -6.17 10.57 -5.27
C LEU A 15 -6.63 10.61 -6.73
N ASN A 16 -6.54 9.50 -7.47
CA ASN A 16 -6.97 9.45 -8.87
C ASN A 16 -8.47 9.74 -9.01
N LEU A 17 -9.31 9.14 -8.16
CA LEU A 17 -10.74 9.41 -8.16
C LEU A 17 -11.05 10.89 -7.90
N SER A 18 -10.37 11.51 -6.94
CA SER A 18 -10.57 12.92 -6.61
C SER A 18 -10.25 13.84 -7.77
N LYS A 19 -9.17 13.54 -8.51
CA LYS A 19 -8.77 14.28 -9.72
C LYS A 19 -9.79 14.12 -10.83
N ARG A 20 -10.22 12.88 -11.11
CA ARG A 20 -11.22 12.60 -12.15
C ARG A 20 -12.56 13.31 -11.86
N LEU A 21 -12.97 13.33 -10.60
CA LEU A 21 -14.21 13.95 -10.16
C LEU A 21 -14.08 15.45 -9.85
N ASN A 22 -12.88 16.03 -10.01
CA ASN A 22 -12.57 17.41 -9.64
C ASN A 22 -13.08 17.78 -8.24
N THR A 23 -12.80 16.92 -7.26
CA THR A 23 -13.26 17.05 -5.88
C THR A 23 -12.12 16.91 -4.89
N LYS A 24 -12.39 17.19 -3.62
CA LYS A 24 -11.40 17.08 -2.55
C LYS A 24 -11.21 15.62 -2.16
N PHE A 25 -9.96 15.22 -1.98
CA PHE A 25 -9.60 13.93 -1.41
C PHE A 25 -9.44 14.03 0.12
N THR A 26 -9.96 13.02 0.83
CA THR A 26 -9.82 12.86 2.27
C THR A 26 -9.57 11.40 2.62
N ILE A 27 -8.69 11.16 3.58
CA ILE A 27 -8.44 9.84 4.17
C ILE A 27 -9.27 9.72 5.45
N ASP A 28 -9.97 8.60 5.63
CA ASP A 28 -10.64 8.24 6.87
C ASP A 28 -9.74 7.26 7.65
N ASP A 29 -9.08 7.75 8.69
CA ASP A 29 -8.20 6.98 9.57
C ASP A 29 -8.91 6.49 10.85
N SER A 30 -10.23 6.67 10.94
CA SER A 30 -11.02 6.33 12.15
C SER A 30 -10.83 4.87 12.58
N PHE A 31 -10.67 3.95 11.62
CA PHE A 31 -10.40 2.54 11.90
C PHE A 31 -9.03 2.34 12.58
N LEU A 32 -7.98 3.00 12.09
CA LEU A 32 -6.63 2.94 12.65
C LEU A 32 -6.58 3.49 14.08
N MET A 33 -7.34 4.57 14.31
CA MET A 33 -7.45 5.20 15.64
C MET A 33 -8.34 4.43 16.61
N SER A 34 -9.25 3.59 16.12
CA SER A 34 -10.14 2.83 16.98
C SER A 34 -9.37 1.75 17.75
N ASN A 35 -9.53 1.69 19.07
CA ASN A 35 -9.02 0.58 19.90
C ASN A 35 -9.78 -0.74 19.65
N LEU A 36 -10.38 -0.92 18.46
CA LEU A 36 -11.07 -2.14 18.06
C LEU A 36 -10.03 -3.19 17.65
N THR A 37 -9.30 -3.71 18.63
CA THR A 37 -8.48 -4.90 18.44
C THR A 37 -9.40 -6.10 18.44
N SER A 38 -9.60 -6.76 17.29
CA SER A 38 -9.91 -8.18 17.30
C SER A 38 -8.63 -8.96 17.64
N GLU A 39 -8.74 -10.17 18.20
CA GLU A 39 -7.59 -11.04 18.51
C GLU A 39 -6.66 -11.29 17.30
N HIS A 40 -7.12 -10.99 16.09
CA HIS A 40 -6.39 -11.17 14.83
C HIS A 40 -5.99 -9.84 14.14
N SER A 41 -6.22 -8.68 14.77
CA SER A 41 -5.85 -7.39 14.18
C SER A 41 -4.68 -6.76 14.92
N VAL A 42 -3.55 -6.62 14.23
CA VAL A 42 -2.41 -5.81 14.69
C VAL A 42 -2.82 -4.34 14.63
N LYS A 43 -2.65 -3.60 15.74
CA LYS A 43 -2.83 -2.15 15.75
C LYS A 43 -1.86 -1.50 14.76
N ARG A 44 -2.36 -0.63 13.89
CA ARG A 44 -1.56 0.06 12.87
C ARG A 44 -1.74 1.56 13.01
N ASN A 45 -0.66 2.30 12.76
CA ASN A 45 -0.70 3.75 12.63
C ASN A 45 -0.94 4.12 11.16
N LEU A 46 -1.15 5.41 10.92
CA LEU A 46 -1.08 5.96 9.57
C LEU A 46 0.39 6.06 9.16
N ASP A 47 0.89 5.07 8.42
CA ASP A 47 2.30 4.97 8.04
C ASP A 47 2.65 5.91 6.87
N LEU A 48 1.65 6.55 6.26
CA LEU A 48 1.79 7.50 5.15
C LEU A 48 2.51 8.80 5.52
N GLU A 49 2.65 9.11 6.82
CA GLU A 49 3.28 10.34 7.32
C GLU A 49 4.79 10.43 7.00
N ILE A 50 5.41 9.33 6.59
CA ILE A 50 6.81 9.33 6.12
C ILE A 50 6.98 10.00 4.75
N PHE A 51 5.89 10.25 4.04
CA PHE A 51 5.86 10.82 2.70
C PHE A 51 5.34 12.26 2.67
N ASN A 52 5.64 12.99 1.59
CA ASN A 52 5.19 14.36 1.35
C ASN A 52 3.72 14.42 0.91
N ILE A 53 2.83 13.88 1.73
CA ILE A 53 1.42 13.77 1.41
C ILE A 53 0.69 14.98 1.98
N HIS A 54 0.33 15.90 1.09
CA HIS A 54 -0.55 17.03 1.40
C HIS A 54 -2.04 16.62 1.35
N SER A 55 -2.42 15.53 2.02
CA SER A 55 -3.84 15.21 2.19
C SER A 55 -4.34 15.87 3.47
N ARG A 56 -5.43 16.64 3.40
CA ARG A 56 -6.10 17.13 4.61
C ARG A 56 -6.75 15.93 5.31
N HIS A 57 -6.23 15.57 6.48
CA HIS A 57 -6.88 14.65 7.40
C HIS A 57 -8.24 15.25 7.75
N PHE A 58 -9.31 14.48 7.55
CA PHE A 58 -10.63 14.91 7.99
C PHE A 58 -10.92 14.30 9.35
N PHE A 59 -10.50 15.00 10.41
CA PHE A 59 -11.07 14.77 11.73
C PHE A 59 -12.39 15.52 11.83
N ASN A 60 -13.47 14.91 11.35
CA ASN A 60 -14.77 15.19 11.96
C ASN A 60 -15.09 13.98 12.81
N GLY A 61 -15.24 14.17 14.12
CA GLY A 61 -15.67 13.15 15.10
C GLY A 61 -17.03 12.50 14.82
N ILE A 62 -17.55 12.61 13.60
CA ILE A 62 -18.57 11.74 13.05
C ILE A 62 -17.84 10.54 12.46
N PHE A 63 -17.72 9.51 13.30
CA PHE A 63 -17.41 8.14 12.89
C PHE A 63 -18.22 7.78 11.62
N ARG A 64 -17.62 7.85 10.42
CA ARG A 64 -18.11 7.09 9.26
C ARG A 64 -17.73 5.61 9.38
N GLY A 65 -16.83 5.27 10.32
CA GLY A 65 -16.37 3.91 10.64
C GLY A 65 -17.42 2.91 11.12
N LYS A 66 -18.71 3.31 11.23
CA LYS A 66 -19.84 2.39 11.25
C LYS A 66 -20.97 2.96 10.39
N ILE A 67 -20.77 3.01 9.07
CA ILE A 67 -21.91 2.99 8.14
C ILE A 67 -22.77 1.79 8.57
N ASN A 68 -23.97 2.08 9.08
CA ASN A 68 -24.88 1.07 9.60
C ASN A 68 -24.98 -0.07 8.56
N PRO A 69 -24.90 -1.36 8.95
CA PRO A 69 -25.05 -2.47 8.00
C PRO A 69 -26.28 -2.33 7.09
N ILE A 70 -27.34 -1.67 7.59
CA ILE A 70 -28.52 -1.28 6.81
C ILE A 70 -28.13 -0.36 5.65
N THR A 71 -27.45 0.77 5.89
CA THR A 71 -27.04 1.70 4.83
C THR A 71 -26.00 1.08 3.89
N ARG A 72 -25.13 0.19 4.39
CA ARG A 72 -24.19 -0.59 3.56
C ARG A 72 -24.92 -1.54 2.61
N ASN A 73 -25.99 -2.20 3.08
CA ASN A 73 -26.77 -3.11 2.26
C ASN A 73 -27.71 -2.38 1.28
N PHE A 74 -28.34 -1.28 1.68
CA PHE A 74 -29.13 -0.44 0.77
C PHE A 74 -28.27 0.12 -0.38
N ASN A 75 -27.04 0.55 -0.10
CA ASN A 75 -26.11 1.03 -1.12
C ASN A 75 -25.80 -0.02 -2.20
N LYS A 76 -25.83 -1.32 -1.87
CA LYS A 76 -25.57 -2.39 -2.86
C LYS A 76 -26.67 -2.52 -3.92
N ILE A 77 -27.90 -2.08 -3.62
CA ILE A 77 -29.04 -2.16 -4.53
C ILE A 77 -29.08 -0.96 -5.48
N LEU A 78 -28.45 0.15 -5.10
CA LEU A 78 -28.38 1.35 -5.93
C LEU A 78 -27.45 1.13 -7.15
N PRO A 79 -27.77 1.76 -8.30
CA PRO A 79 -26.82 1.97 -9.39
C PRO A 79 -25.51 2.55 -8.86
N VAL A 80 -24.37 2.14 -9.42
CA VAL A 80 -23.04 2.47 -8.88
C VAL A 80 -22.82 3.98 -8.73
N ASN A 81 -23.30 4.78 -9.69
CA ASN A 81 -23.20 6.24 -9.69
C ASN A 81 -24.04 6.93 -8.60
N LEU A 82 -24.98 6.22 -7.96
CA LEU A 82 -25.80 6.76 -6.86
C LEU A 82 -25.31 6.27 -5.48
N ARG A 83 -24.21 5.50 -5.43
CA ARG A 83 -23.69 4.95 -4.18
C ARG A 83 -22.90 6.00 -3.42
N SER A 84 -23.30 6.24 -2.18
CA SER A 84 -22.49 7.02 -1.23
C SER A 84 -21.36 6.20 -0.60
N TYR A 85 -21.35 4.88 -0.82
CA TYR A 85 -20.35 3.99 -0.29
C TYR A 85 -20.10 2.79 -1.21
N TYR A 86 -18.83 2.49 -1.46
CA TYR A 86 -18.40 1.46 -2.39
C TYR A 86 -17.32 0.57 -1.77
N VAL A 87 -17.56 -0.74 -1.76
CA VAL A 87 -16.65 -1.71 -1.14
C VAL A 87 -16.03 -2.57 -2.22
N GLU A 88 -14.71 -2.74 -2.17
CA GLU A 88 -13.98 -3.70 -2.99
C GLU A 88 -14.55 -5.11 -2.81
N LYS A 89 -14.85 -5.78 -3.92
CA LYS A 89 -15.50 -7.09 -3.92
C LYS A 89 -14.49 -8.23 -3.76
N ASP A 90 -13.37 -8.09 -4.45
CA ASP A 90 -12.26 -9.03 -4.53
C ASP A 90 -10.99 -8.29 -5.00
N PHE A 91 -9.87 -9.00 -5.14
CA PHE A 91 -8.58 -8.41 -5.52
C PHE A 91 -8.42 -8.11 -7.02
N ASN A 92 -9.45 -8.33 -7.85
CA ASN A 92 -9.39 -7.98 -9.26
C ASN A 92 -9.67 -6.48 -9.47
N TYR A 93 -9.25 -5.97 -10.62
CA TYR A 93 -9.57 -4.62 -11.04
C TYR A 93 -11.08 -4.48 -11.35
N ASP A 94 -11.75 -3.60 -10.63
CA ASP A 94 -13.16 -3.28 -10.79
C ASP A 94 -13.35 -1.90 -11.43
N ASN A 95 -13.59 -1.89 -12.75
CA ASN A 95 -13.80 -0.66 -13.52
C ASN A 95 -15.09 0.09 -13.13
N ASN A 96 -16.01 -0.50 -12.36
CA ASN A 96 -17.20 0.21 -11.90
C ASN A 96 -16.86 1.37 -10.97
N ILE A 97 -15.67 1.37 -10.35
CA ILE A 97 -15.17 2.52 -9.59
C ILE A 97 -15.11 3.80 -10.43
N LEU A 98 -15.04 3.67 -11.78
CA LEU A 98 -15.07 4.79 -12.72
C LEU A 98 -16.44 5.49 -12.77
N LEU A 99 -17.51 4.77 -12.40
CA LEU A 99 -18.89 5.27 -12.40
C LEU A 99 -19.27 6.00 -11.11
N LEU A 100 -18.39 6.00 -10.10
CA LEU A 100 -18.64 6.69 -8.84
C LEU A 100 -18.70 8.20 -9.04
N ASN A 101 -19.54 8.85 -8.25
CA ASN A 101 -19.65 10.31 -8.19
C ASN A 101 -18.90 10.87 -6.98
N ASP A 102 -18.96 12.19 -6.81
CA ASP A 102 -18.47 12.83 -5.61
C ASP A 102 -19.23 12.35 -4.36
N ASN A 103 -18.70 12.69 -3.17
CA ASN A 103 -19.29 12.30 -1.89
C ASN A 103 -19.40 10.77 -1.66
N THR A 104 -18.73 9.94 -2.46
CA THR A 104 -18.61 8.50 -2.22
C THR A 104 -17.41 8.18 -1.33
N THR A 105 -17.62 7.35 -0.31
CA THR A 105 -16.53 6.71 0.45
C THR A 105 -16.21 5.34 -0.16
N ILE A 106 -14.94 5.06 -0.42
CA ILE A 106 -14.47 3.76 -0.90
C ILE A 106 -13.78 2.96 0.22
N GLU A 107 -14.06 1.66 0.34
CA GLU A 107 -13.46 0.74 1.31
C GLU A 107 -12.88 -0.48 0.60
N GLY A 108 -11.60 -0.78 0.82
CA GLY A 108 -10.92 -1.89 0.16
C GLY A 108 -9.40 -1.77 0.25
N TYR A 109 -8.70 -2.74 -0.32
CA TYR A 109 -7.25 -2.72 -0.49
C TYR A 109 -6.84 -2.05 -1.81
N TRP A 110 -7.64 -2.17 -2.87
CA TRP A 110 -7.42 -1.52 -4.17
C TRP A 110 -6.06 -1.85 -4.78
N GLN A 111 -5.63 -3.11 -4.67
CA GLN A 111 -4.28 -3.59 -5.02
C GLN A 111 -4.05 -3.80 -6.53
N SER A 112 -4.51 -2.86 -7.35
CA SER A 112 -4.24 -2.83 -8.78
C SER A 112 -3.77 -1.46 -9.21
N TYR A 113 -2.62 -1.39 -9.89
CA TYR A 113 -2.10 -0.12 -10.42
C TYR A 113 -3.09 0.56 -11.38
N LYS A 114 -3.96 -0.22 -12.02
CA LYS A 114 -4.99 0.25 -12.94
C LYS A 114 -5.95 1.26 -12.32
N TYR A 115 -6.10 1.28 -10.99
CA TYR A 115 -6.93 2.26 -10.30
C TYR A 115 -6.36 3.68 -10.32
N PHE A 116 -5.07 3.83 -10.61
CA PHE A 116 -4.35 5.11 -10.59
C PHE A 116 -3.36 5.24 -11.74
N ASP A 117 -3.62 4.51 -12.83
CA ASP A 117 -2.93 4.65 -14.11
C ASP A 117 -3.15 6.05 -14.68
N GLY A 118 -2.08 6.71 -15.12
CA GLY A 118 -2.09 8.06 -15.69
C GLY A 118 -1.90 9.22 -14.70
N ILE A 119 -1.61 8.95 -13.42
CA ILE A 119 -1.23 9.97 -12.42
C ILE A 119 0.12 9.68 -11.75
N GLU A 120 1.04 9.05 -12.50
CA GLU A 120 2.33 8.59 -11.99
C GLU A 120 3.17 9.72 -11.42
N ASN A 121 3.17 10.88 -12.08
CA ASN A 121 3.95 12.05 -11.64
C ASN A 121 3.47 12.55 -10.27
N GLU A 122 2.16 12.58 -10.06
CA GLU A 122 1.56 12.99 -8.80
C GLU A 122 1.82 11.98 -7.68
N ILE A 123 1.80 10.68 -8.00
CA ILE A 123 2.13 9.62 -7.06
C ILE A 123 3.61 9.71 -6.67
N GLN A 124 4.51 9.90 -7.64
CA GLN A 124 5.93 10.07 -7.39
C GLN A 124 6.22 11.31 -6.54
N GLU A 125 5.52 12.42 -6.78
CA GLU A 125 5.64 13.62 -5.95
C GLU A 125 5.14 13.37 -4.53
N ALA A 126 3.98 12.72 -4.39
CA ALA A 126 3.38 12.43 -3.09
C ALA A 126 4.23 11.47 -2.25
N PHE A 127 4.87 10.47 -2.85
CA PHE A 127 5.67 9.46 -2.15
C PHE A 127 7.16 9.80 -2.03
N LYS A 128 7.53 11.08 -2.10
CA LYS A 128 8.85 11.53 -1.65
C LYS A 128 8.93 11.45 -0.13
N PHE A 129 10.00 10.84 0.38
CA PHE A 129 10.28 10.84 1.82
C PHE A 129 10.52 12.26 2.33
N VAL A 130 9.94 12.61 3.48
CA VAL A 130 10.10 13.94 4.10
C VAL A 130 11.22 13.98 5.15
N ASN A 131 11.56 12.82 5.70
CA ASN A 131 12.59 12.69 6.72
C ASN A 131 13.90 12.24 6.10
N GLU A 132 15.01 12.67 6.70
CA GLU A 132 16.31 12.11 6.39
C GLU A 132 16.39 10.63 6.80
N LEU A 133 17.35 9.93 6.20
CA LEU A 133 17.66 8.56 6.61
C LEU A 133 18.04 8.52 8.09
N LEU A 134 17.50 7.52 8.79
CA LEU A 134 17.85 7.26 10.19
C LEU A 134 19.36 7.10 10.35
N GLU A 135 19.92 7.60 11.46
CA GLU A 135 21.35 7.55 11.74
C GLU A 135 21.92 6.11 11.62
N GLN A 136 21.19 5.13 12.17
CA GLN A 136 21.53 3.71 12.09
C GLN A 136 21.59 3.15 10.65
N SER A 137 20.91 3.80 9.70
CA SER A 137 20.88 3.40 8.29
C SER A 137 21.94 4.11 7.45
N GLN A 138 22.64 5.12 7.99
CA GLN A 138 23.62 5.92 7.25
C GLN A 138 24.81 5.08 6.75
N ASN A 139 25.27 4.11 7.53
CA ASN A 139 26.39 3.25 7.14
C ASN A 139 26.03 2.35 5.95
N ILE A 140 24.91 1.62 6.05
CA ILE A 140 24.40 0.78 4.95
C ILE A 140 24.10 1.65 3.72
N HIS A 141 23.56 2.85 3.89
CA HIS A 141 23.33 3.76 2.77
C HIS A 141 24.62 4.15 2.04
N LYS A 142 25.69 4.44 2.78
CA LYS A 142 27.02 4.70 2.19
C LYS A 142 27.55 3.47 1.44
N GLU A 143 27.36 2.27 1.97
CA GLU A 143 27.79 1.05 1.28
C GLU A 143 27.02 0.85 -0.03
N ILE A 144 25.69 0.98 0.01
CA ILE A 144 24.81 0.86 -1.16
C ILE A 144 25.20 1.88 -2.24
N THR A 145 25.44 3.13 -1.86
CA THR A 145 25.69 4.22 -2.84
C THR A 145 27.10 4.20 -3.43
N ASN A 146 28.05 3.46 -2.85
CA ASN A 146 29.44 3.38 -3.31
C ASN A 146 29.73 2.18 -4.22
N CYS A 147 28.72 1.40 -4.60
CA CYS A 147 28.90 0.23 -5.45
C CYS A 147 27.72 -0.01 -6.39
N GLU A 148 27.88 -0.94 -7.33
CA GLU A 148 26.75 -1.48 -8.08
C GLU A 148 25.94 -2.38 -7.15
N SER A 149 24.85 -1.84 -6.61
CA SER A 149 24.07 -2.45 -5.53
C SER A 149 22.78 -3.07 -6.06
N VAL A 150 22.47 -4.29 -5.63
CA VAL A 150 21.18 -4.96 -5.91
C VAL A 150 20.49 -5.31 -4.60
N CYS A 151 19.26 -4.83 -4.43
CA CYS A 151 18.42 -5.18 -3.29
C CYS A 151 17.71 -6.51 -3.55
N ILE A 152 17.85 -7.45 -2.61
CA ILE A 152 17.05 -8.67 -2.55
C ILE A 152 16.16 -8.57 -1.31
N ASN A 153 14.85 -8.62 -1.52
CA ASN A 153 13.89 -8.72 -0.42
C ASN A 153 13.43 -10.17 -0.28
N VAL A 154 13.61 -10.75 0.89
CA VAL A 154 13.13 -12.09 1.25
C VAL A 154 12.02 -11.93 2.29
N ARG A 155 10.79 -12.30 1.94
CA ARG A 155 9.66 -12.30 2.88
C ARG A 155 9.26 -13.74 3.14
N ARG A 156 9.63 -14.29 4.30
CA ARG A 156 9.48 -15.70 4.62
C ARG A 156 8.76 -15.97 5.93
N ALA A 157 9.03 -15.24 7.02
CA ALA A 157 8.62 -15.63 8.38
C ALA A 157 7.15 -16.09 8.48
N ASP A 158 6.19 -15.16 8.46
CA ASP A 158 4.77 -15.50 8.57
C ASP A 158 4.25 -16.31 7.35
N PHE A 159 4.99 -16.31 6.25
CA PHE A 159 4.61 -16.96 4.99
C PHE A 159 4.94 -18.46 5.01
N ALA A 160 6.01 -18.87 5.71
CA ALA A 160 6.41 -20.26 5.84
C ALA A 160 5.38 -21.11 6.60
N VAL A 161 4.58 -20.48 7.46
CA VAL A 161 3.55 -21.16 8.27
C VAL A 161 2.16 -21.08 7.63
N ASN A 162 1.92 -20.11 6.75
CA ASN A 162 0.61 -19.85 6.15
C ASN A 162 0.49 -20.44 4.74
N SER A 163 -0.29 -21.50 4.57
CA SER A 163 -0.53 -22.16 3.27
C SER A 163 -1.16 -21.26 2.20
N PHE A 164 -1.77 -20.13 2.60
CA PHE A 164 -2.32 -19.14 1.68
C PHE A 164 -1.24 -18.26 1.01
N HIS A 165 -0.04 -18.22 1.58
CA HIS A 165 1.06 -17.42 1.08
C HIS A 165 2.21 -18.34 0.66
N GLY A 166 2.50 -18.39 -0.64
CA GLY A 166 3.64 -19.18 -1.14
C GLY A 166 4.96 -18.58 -0.65
N THR A 167 5.90 -19.45 -0.26
CA THR A 167 7.30 -19.05 -0.10
C THR A 167 8.07 -19.43 -1.36
N LEU A 168 9.10 -18.65 -1.68
CA LEU A 168 10.04 -18.98 -2.73
C LEU A 168 11.16 -19.82 -2.11
N GLU A 169 11.57 -20.86 -2.81
CA GLU A 169 12.70 -21.71 -2.42
C GLU A 169 14.03 -20.98 -2.68
N ILE A 170 15.10 -21.42 -2.02
CA ILE A 170 16.43 -20.79 -2.13
C ILE A 170 16.93 -20.77 -3.57
N GLU A 171 16.58 -21.78 -4.37
CA GLU A 171 16.94 -21.89 -5.77
C GLU A 171 16.39 -20.73 -6.60
N TYR A 172 15.22 -20.17 -6.26
CA TYR A 172 14.70 -19.00 -6.94
C TYR A 172 15.63 -17.79 -6.78
N TYR A 173 16.10 -17.55 -5.55
CA TYR A 173 16.99 -16.43 -5.24
C TYR A 173 18.37 -16.64 -5.87
N MET A 174 18.91 -17.85 -5.82
CA MET A 174 20.19 -18.18 -6.46
C MET A 174 20.14 -17.99 -7.98
N ASN A 175 19.06 -18.47 -8.63
CA ASN A 175 18.86 -18.26 -10.06
C ASN A 175 18.73 -16.77 -10.41
N ALA A 176 18.09 -15.97 -9.56
CA ALA A 176 17.98 -14.52 -9.74
C ALA A 176 19.35 -13.83 -9.61
N VAL A 177 20.17 -14.22 -8.64
CA VAL A 177 21.55 -13.73 -8.46
C VAL A 177 22.38 -14.03 -9.70
N ASP A 178 22.37 -15.28 -10.19
CA ASP A 178 23.11 -15.68 -11.38
C ASP A 178 22.65 -14.93 -12.63
N LEU A 179 21.33 -14.75 -12.78
CA LEU A 179 20.77 -13.97 -13.88
C LEU A 179 21.25 -12.52 -13.86
N ILE A 180 21.25 -11.87 -12.70
CA ILE A 180 21.71 -10.48 -12.56
C ILE A 180 23.21 -10.38 -12.83
N LYS A 181 24.02 -11.27 -12.26
CA LYS A 181 25.48 -11.34 -12.53
C LYS A 181 25.78 -11.54 -14.00
N SER A 182 24.97 -12.31 -14.73
CA SER A 182 25.14 -12.51 -16.18
C SER A 182 24.84 -11.26 -17.02
N LYS A 183 24.10 -10.29 -16.49
CA LYS A 183 23.66 -9.08 -17.19
C LYS A 183 24.48 -7.84 -16.87
N ILE A 184 25.21 -7.85 -15.76
CA ILE A 184 25.98 -6.70 -15.27
C ILE A 184 27.47 -7.02 -15.42
N ASN A 185 28.21 -6.16 -16.13
CA ASN A 185 29.62 -6.35 -16.46
C ASN A 185 30.59 -5.87 -15.37
N SER A 186 30.11 -5.65 -14.15
CA SER A 186 30.87 -5.17 -13.00
C SER A 186 30.55 -6.02 -11.76
N GLU A 187 31.40 -5.92 -10.73
CA GLU A 187 31.11 -6.58 -9.44
C GLU A 187 29.83 -6.00 -8.84
N VAL A 188 28.89 -6.88 -8.48
CA VAL A 188 27.59 -6.51 -7.90
C VAL A 188 27.57 -6.91 -6.43
N HIS A 189 27.23 -5.96 -5.56
CA HIS A 189 26.97 -6.25 -4.15
C HIS A 189 25.47 -6.43 -3.93
N PHE A 190 25.09 -7.57 -3.35
CA PHE A 190 23.71 -7.88 -3.03
C PHE A 190 23.42 -7.51 -1.58
N PHE A 191 22.42 -6.66 -1.36
CA PHE A 191 21.95 -6.24 -0.06
C PHE A 191 20.63 -6.96 0.24
N ILE A 192 20.63 -7.82 1.26
CA ILE A 192 19.49 -8.66 1.61
C ILE A 192 18.68 -8.00 2.72
N PHE A 193 17.39 -7.81 2.47
CA PHE A 193 16.40 -7.36 3.45
C PHE A 193 15.43 -8.51 3.69
N SER A 194 15.44 -9.05 4.91
CA SER A 194 14.60 -10.20 5.25
C SER A 194 13.93 -10.04 6.61
N ASP A 195 12.77 -10.68 6.75
CA ASP A 195 12.15 -10.96 8.04
C ASP A 195 12.63 -12.28 8.68
N ASP A 196 13.49 -13.01 7.97
CA ASP A 196 14.17 -14.24 8.39
C ASP A 196 15.61 -14.22 7.84
N ILE A 197 16.51 -13.54 8.56
CA ILE A 197 17.91 -13.33 8.13
C ILE A 197 18.73 -14.61 8.26
N ASP A 198 18.44 -15.47 9.25
CA ASP A 198 19.20 -16.71 9.47
C ASP A 198 19.02 -17.72 8.32
N TRP A 199 17.89 -17.64 7.59
CA TRP A 199 17.65 -18.45 6.41
C TRP A 199 18.38 -17.95 5.15
N CYS A 200 18.71 -16.65 5.09
CA CYS A 200 19.28 -15.99 3.91
C CYS A 200 20.81 -16.18 3.84
#